data_AF-A0A838NUA6-F1
#
_entry.id   AF-A0A838NUA6-F1
#
_cell.length_a   1.000
_cell.length_b   1.000
_cell.length_c   1.000
_cell.angle_alpha   90.00
_cell.angle_beta   90.00
_cell.angle_gamma   90.00
#
_symmetry.space_group_name_H-M   'P 1'
#
loop_
_entity.id
_entity.type
_entity.pdbx_description
1 polymer ?
#
loop_
_entity_poly.entity_id
_entity_poly.type
_entity_poly.pdbx_seq_one_letter_code
_entity_poly.pdbx_strand_id
1 'polypeptide(L)'
;MTLPRPPEVACPACATPGSGRFCANCGASLEGAACAGCEAALTPGAKFCHRCGRPAGATPAPGTLTAQPPVHGGSIASSLPWIVAAIALVTLLAFFAGNAFNSKRGGSLDAPQNALPQAGLDDRGMTGAQRAEGAIRGPDISQLSPQERAERLFDRVMILNSQGKTDSVQFFAPMAISAYEMLAPMTADHRYDMGRIAEVAGVLTLARAQADTILRGNSSHLLGLILAARIATLTNDDTARKGFENRLLAAHQAETAKRLAEYTRHEDDIRNAIATASSARGAVR
;
A
#
# COMPACT_ATOMS: atom_id res chain seq x y z
N MET A 1 33.22 -42.64 24.99
CA MET A 1 33.53 -41.35 24.36
C MET A 1 32.30 -40.46 24.53
N THR A 2 32.32 -39.54 25.50
CA THR A 2 31.23 -38.59 25.76
C THR A 2 31.42 -37.38 24.85
N LEU A 3 30.44 -37.11 23.98
CA LEU A 3 30.45 -35.89 23.14
C LEU A 3 30.24 -34.65 24.03
N PRO A 4 30.94 -33.54 23.79
CA PRO A 4 30.73 -32.29 24.53
C PRO A 4 29.32 -31.76 24.29
N ARG A 5 28.65 -31.32 25.37
CA ARG A 5 27.31 -30.73 25.33
C ARG A 5 27.39 -29.37 24.62
N PRO A 6 26.50 -29.06 23.65
CA PRO A 6 26.49 -27.76 22.99
C PRO A 6 26.21 -26.63 24.01
N PRO A 7 26.78 -25.43 23.80
CA PRO A 7 26.54 -24.29 24.68
C PRO A 7 25.05 -23.93 24.67
N GLU A 8 24.49 -23.78 25.86
CA GLU A 8 23.10 -23.39 26.08
C GLU A 8 23.03 -21.87 26.13
N VAL A 9 22.10 -21.27 25.38
CA VAL A 9 21.92 -19.82 25.30
C VAL A 9 20.52 -19.45 25.78
N ALA A 10 20.42 -18.33 26.50
CA ALA A 10 19.12 -17.82 26.93
C ALA A 10 18.34 -17.29 25.73
N CYS A 11 17.09 -17.71 25.57
CA CYS A 11 16.24 -17.25 24.49
C CYS A 11 15.92 -15.76 24.66
N PRO A 12 16.22 -14.88 23.67
CA PRO A 12 15.95 -13.44 23.79
C PRO A 12 14.45 -13.10 23.82
N ALA A 13 13.57 -14.01 23.41
CA ALA A 13 12.12 -13.78 23.39
C ALA A 13 11.40 -14.22 24.67
N CYS A 14 11.93 -15.18 25.44
CA CYS A 14 11.24 -15.71 26.62
C CYS A 14 12.15 -16.05 27.80
N ALA A 15 13.44 -15.72 27.72
CA ALA A 15 14.47 -15.93 28.74
C ALA A 15 14.72 -17.40 29.18
N THR A 16 14.06 -18.39 28.57
CA THR A 16 14.32 -19.80 28.87
C THR A 16 15.62 -20.28 28.23
N PRO A 17 16.41 -21.14 28.91
CA PRO A 17 17.56 -21.80 28.31
C PRO A 17 17.14 -22.63 27.09
N GLY A 18 17.89 -22.50 26.00
CA GLY A 18 17.65 -23.24 24.78
C GLY A 18 18.95 -23.63 24.09
N SER A 19 18.88 -24.69 23.29
CA SER A 19 19.97 -25.11 22.41
C SER A 19 19.41 -25.36 21.00
N GLY A 20 20.26 -25.21 19.98
CA GLY A 20 19.88 -25.33 18.58
C GLY A 20 19.47 -24.01 17.92
N ARG A 21 18.79 -24.07 16.77
CA ARG A 21 18.42 -22.89 15.95
C ARG A 21 17.10 -22.24 16.37
N PHE A 22 16.27 -22.92 17.16
CA PHE A 22 14.96 -22.41 17.60
C PHE A 22 14.71 -22.79 19.06
N CYS A 23 14.04 -21.91 19.81
CA CYS A 23 13.68 -22.17 21.20
C CYS A 23 12.53 -23.17 21.29
N ALA A 24 12.71 -24.25 22.04
CA ALA A 24 11.69 -25.28 22.25
C ALA A 24 10.46 -24.78 23.04
N ASN A 25 10.61 -23.72 23.84
CA ASN A 25 9.52 -23.19 24.66
C ASN A 25 8.60 -22.21 23.90
N CYS A 26 9.17 -21.33 23.06
CA CYS A 26 8.39 -20.25 22.44
C CYS A 26 8.48 -20.17 20.90
N GLY A 27 9.29 -21.04 20.27
CA GLY A 27 9.46 -21.12 18.82
C GLY A 27 10.31 -20.01 18.19
N ALA A 28 10.87 -19.09 18.98
CA ALA A 28 11.70 -18.00 18.46
C ALA A 28 13.06 -18.50 17.94
N SER A 29 13.60 -17.85 16.91
CA SER A 29 14.95 -18.13 16.39
C SER A 29 16.04 -17.85 17.43
N LEU A 30 17.05 -18.71 17.47
CA LEU A 30 18.32 -18.50 18.16
C LEU A 30 19.40 -18.14 17.14
N GLU A 31 20.60 -17.83 17.62
CA GLU A 31 21.72 -17.39 16.77
C GLU A 31 22.02 -18.39 15.64
N GLY A 32 22.20 -17.88 14.42
CA GLY A 32 22.49 -18.70 13.24
C GLY A 32 21.28 -19.40 12.59
N ALA A 33 20.04 -19.06 12.97
CA ALA A 33 18.84 -19.56 12.30
C ALA A 33 18.64 -18.91 10.91
N ALA A 34 18.15 -19.68 9.94
CA ALA A 34 17.80 -19.21 8.60
C ALA A 34 16.35 -19.60 8.25
N CYS A 35 15.69 -18.80 7.42
CA CYS A 35 14.32 -19.05 7.00
C CYS A 35 14.25 -20.27 6.05
N ALA A 36 13.36 -21.22 6.32
CA ALA A 36 13.16 -22.38 5.45
C ALA A 36 12.47 -22.07 4.10
N GLY A 37 11.94 -20.85 3.92
CA GLY A 37 11.25 -20.46 2.68
C GLY A 37 12.11 -19.64 1.71
N CYS A 38 12.96 -18.75 2.23
CA CYS A 38 13.77 -17.85 1.40
C CYS A 38 15.26 -17.81 1.83
N GLU A 39 15.67 -18.67 2.76
CA GLU A 39 17.05 -18.87 3.22
C GLU A 39 17.71 -17.65 3.90
N ALA A 40 16.97 -16.54 4.07
CA ALA A 40 17.47 -15.36 4.77
C ALA A 40 17.79 -15.65 6.25
N ALA A 41 18.87 -15.05 6.74
CA ALA A 41 19.23 -15.08 8.17
C ALA A 41 18.10 -14.48 9.02
N LEU A 42 17.74 -15.16 10.10
CA LEU A 42 16.73 -14.70 11.04
C LEU A 42 17.38 -13.95 12.20
N THR A 43 16.78 -12.83 12.59
CA THR A 43 17.17 -12.10 13.81
C THR A 43 16.96 -13.00 15.04
N PRO A 44 17.89 -13.06 16.00
CA PRO A 44 17.64 -13.76 17.26
C PRO A 44 16.38 -13.24 17.95
N GLY A 45 15.47 -14.14 18.33
CA GLY A 45 14.18 -13.82 18.94
C GLY A 45 13.00 -13.68 17.97
N ALA A 46 13.23 -13.69 16.66
CA ALA A 46 12.17 -13.53 15.67
C ALA A 46 11.24 -14.77 15.62
N LYS A 47 9.93 -14.53 15.56
CA LYS A 47 8.91 -15.57 15.30
C LYS A 47 8.50 -15.67 13.83
N PHE A 48 8.85 -14.66 13.03
CA PHE A 48 8.56 -14.59 11.59
C PHE A 48 9.78 -14.03 10.84
N CYS A 49 9.95 -14.42 9.58
CA CYS A 49 10.98 -13.88 8.71
C CYS A 49 10.61 -12.46 8.27
N HIS A 50 11.48 -11.49 8.56
CA HIS A 50 11.29 -10.09 8.14
C HIS A 50 11.30 -9.90 6.61
N ARG A 51 11.83 -10.89 5.85
CA ARG A 51 11.96 -10.81 4.39
C ARG A 51 10.80 -11.42 3.61
N CYS A 52 10.21 -12.52 4.09
CA CYS A 52 9.13 -13.22 3.37
C CYS A 52 7.86 -13.46 4.21
N GLY A 53 7.83 -13.02 5.47
CA GLY A 53 6.67 -13.14 6.36
C GLY A 53 6.38 -14.54 6.90
N ARG A 54 7.10 -15.58 6.47
CA ARG A 54 6.88 -16.95 6.94
C ARG A 54 7.28 -17.14 8.41
N PRO A 55 6.55 -17.97 9.18
CA PRO A 55 6.91 -18.27 10.57
C PRO A 55 8.28 -18.97 10.67
N ALA A 56 9.06 -18.58 11.68
CA ALA A 56 10.33 -19.19 12.02
C ALA A 56 10.10 -20.65 12.48
N GLY A 57 10.93 -21.58 12.00
CA GLY A 57 10.82 -23.00 12.39
C GLY A 57 9.73 -23.81 11.64
N ALA A 58 8.98 -23.19 10.71
CA ALA A 58 8.07 -23.95 9.86
C ALA A 58 8.87 -24.88 8.93
N THR A 59 8.68 -26.18 9.10
CA THR A 59 9.19 -27.19 8.16
C THR A 59 8.27 -27.18 6.93
N PRO A 60 8.78 -27.18 5.69
CA PRO A 60 7.93 -27.40 4.54
C PRO A 60 7.21 -28.75 4.71
N ALA A 61 5.89 -28.74 4.68
CA ALA A 61 5.11 -29.97 4.72
C ALA A 61 5.51 -30.83 3.51
N PRO A 62 5.84 -32.12 3.70
CA PRO A 62 6.04 -33.02 2.58
C PRO A 62 4.67 -33.32 1.97
N GLY A 63 4.43 -32.82 0.77
CA GLY A 63 3.30 -33.21 -0.07
C GLY A 63 2.20 -32.16 -0.23
N THR A 64 2.41 -31.25 -1.18
CA THR A 64 1.45 -30.94 -2.25
C THR A 64 2.26 -30.35 -3.40
N LEU A 65 2.83 -31.24 -4.22
CA LEU A 65 3.23 -30.92 -5.59
C LEU A 65 1.96 -30.73 -6.43
N THR A 66 1.28 -29.59 -6.30
CA THR A 66 0.24 -29.07 -7.22
C THR A 66 0.06 -27.60 -6.87
N ALA A 67 0.25 -26.59 -7.72
CA ALA A 67 0.10 -26.56 -9.17
C ALA A 67 1.14 -25.63 -9.80
N GLN A 68 1.96 -26.23 -10.67
CA GLN A 68 2.54 -25.55 -11.82
C GLN A 68 1.48 -25.60 -12.94
N PRO A 69 1.22 -24.52 -13.70
CA PRO A 69 0.23 -24.54 -14.77
C PRO A 69 0.64 -25.52 -15.89
N PRO A 70 -0.33 -26.02 -16.69
CA PRO A 70 -0.09 -27.12 -17.62
C PRO A 70 0.78 -26.65 -18.79
N VAL A 71 1.94 -27.28 -18.95
CA VAL A 71 2.70 -27.24 -20.20
C VAL A 71 2.12 -28.28 -21.15
N HIS A 72 1.45 -27.83 -22.20
CA HIS A 72 1.21 -28.64 -23.37
C HIS A 72 2.54 -28.98 -24.02
N GLY A 73 2.78 -30.27 -24.27
CA GLY A 73 3.99 -30.74 -24.92
C GLY A 73 3.78 -32.12 -25.53
N GLY A 74 2.82 -32.21 -26.44
CA GLY A 74 2.73 -33.33 -27.37
C GLY A 74 4.01 -33.46 -28.19
N SER A 75 4.37 -34.71 -28.45
CA SER A 75 5.49 -35.09 -29.32
C SER A 75 5.28 -34.51 -30.73
N ILE A 76 6.10 -33.56 -31.14
CA ILE A 76 6.28 -33.17 -32.55
C ILE A 76 7.76 -33.03 -32.84
N ALA A 77 8.16 -33.65 -33.95
CA ALA A 77 9.51 -33.76 -34.45
C ALA A 77 10.22 -32.40 -34.57
N SER A 78 11.50 -32.41 -34.19
CA SER A 78 12.60 -31.52 -34.62
C SER A 78 12.24 -30.28 -35.47
N SER A 79 11.86 -29.18 -34.81
CA SER A 79 11.94 -27.81 -35.34
C SER A 79 12.36 -26.80 -34.26
N LEU A 80 13.07 -27.29 -33.25
CA LEU A 80 13.47 -26.55 -32.05
C LEU A 80 14.38 -25.31 -32.29
N PRO A 81 15.33 -25.27 -33.25
CA PRO A 81 16.19 -24.09 -33.40
C PRO A 81 15.47 -22.88 -34.02
N TRP A 82 14.47 -23.08 -34.89
CA TRP A 82 13.77 -21.99 -35.57
C TRP A 82 12.72 -21.32 -34.69
N ILE A 83 12.08 -22.08 -33.80
CA ILE A 83 11.12 -21.54 -32.83
C ILE A 83 11.84 -20.63 -31.82
N VAL A 84 13.03 -21.01 -31.37
CA VAL A 84 13.84 -20.18 -30.48
C VAL A 84 14.27 -18.88 -31.18
N ALA A 85 14.64 -18.94 -32.46
CA ALA A 85 14.99 -17.75 -33.23
C ALA A 85 13.79 -16.80 -33.43
N ALA A 86 12.59 -17.34 -33.70
CA ALA A 86 11.38 -16.54 -33.84
C ALA A 86 10.96 -15.90 -32.51
N ILE A 87 11.03 -16.65 -31.40
CA ILE A 87 10.74 -16.12 -30.06
C ILE A 87 11.78 -15.06 -29.69
N ALA A 88 13.07 -15.30 -29.93
CA ALA A 88 14.12 -14.32 -29.67
C ALA A 88 13.88 -13.03 -30.46
N LEU A 89 13.53 -13.12 -31.75
CA LEU A 89 13.24 -11.95 -32.57
C LEU A 89 12.00 -11.18 -32.07
N VAL A 90 10.92 -11.88 -31.70
CA VAL A 90 9.71 -11.25 -31.16
C VAL A 90 9.99 -10.60 -29.81
N THR A 91 10.76 -11.24 -28.92
CA THR A 91 11.16 -10.63 -27.65
C THR A 91 12.08 -9.44 -27.85
N LEU A 92 12.98 -9.47 -28.83
CA LEU A 92 13.86 -8.36 -29.16
C LEU A 92 13.04 -7.18 -29.70
N LEU A 93 12.09 -7.43 -30.61
CA LEU A 93 11.18 -6.41 -31.13
C LEU A 93 10.29 -5.82 -30.03
N ALA A 94 9.77 -6.66 -29.13
CA ALA A 94 9.00 -6.22 -27.97
C ALA A 94 9.86 -5.41 -26.98
N PHE A 95 11.14 -5.77 -26.80
CA PHE A 95 12.09 -5.05 -25.97
C PHE A 95 12.44 -3.68 -26.58
N PHE A 96 12.65 -3.58 -27.89
CA PHE A 96 12.90 -2.32 -28.57
C PHE A 96 11.66 -1.43 -28.65
N ALA A 97 10.46 -1.99 -28.86
CA ALA A 97 9.20 -1.26 -28.77
C ALA A 97 8.97 -0.77 -27.33
N GLY A 98 9.15 -1.64 -26.34
CA GLY A 98 9.07 -1.32 -24.92
C GLY A 98 10.06 -0.23 -24.50
N ASN A 99 11.32 -0.31 -24.91
CA ASN A 99 12.34 0.71 -24.63
C ASN A 99 12.12 2.02 -25.39
N ALA A 100 11.48 2.03 -26.55
CA ALA A 100 11.12 3.27 -27.24
C ALA A 100 9.98 4.02 -26.52
N PHE A 101 9.06 3.29 -25.87
CA PHE A 101 8.02 3.87 -25.01
C PHE A 101 8.51 4.17 -23.58
N ASN A 102 9.46 3.39 -23.06
CA ASN A 102 10.02 3.55 -21.71
C ASN A 102 11.16 4.59 -21.67
N SER A 103 11.90 4.82 -22.76
CA SER A 103 12.89 5.91 -22.83
C SER A 103 12.26 7.31 -22.72
N LYS A 104 10.93 7.43 -22.87
CA LYS A 104 10.18 8.67 -22.56
C LYS A 104 9.69 8.75 -21.11
N ARG A 105 9.85 7.68 -20.33
CA ARG A 105 9.63 7.65 -18.88
C ARG A 105 10.88 7.06 -18.24
N GLY A 106 11.94 7.86 -18.20
CA GLY A 106 13.13 7.54 -17.42
C GLY A 106 12.71 7.26 -15.98
N GLY A 107 12.79 5.98 -15.59
CA GLY A 107 12.77 5.56 -14.20
C GLY A 107 14.12 5.88 -13.59
N SER A 108 14.27 7.09 -13.07
CA SER A 108 15.10 7.24 -11.88
C SER A 108 14.36 6.61 -10.71
N LEU A 109 15.08 5.90 -9.86
CA LEU A 109 14.68 5.74 -8.47
C LEU A 109 14.74 7.13 -7.84
N ASP A 110 13.76 7.98 -8.16
CA ASP A 110 13.49 9.21 -7.42
C ASP A 110 12.80 8.81 -6.13
N ALA A 111 13.61 8.33 -5.17
CA ALA A 111 13.32 8.59 -3.78
C ALA A 111 13.05 10.10 -3.69
N PRO A 112 11.90 10.56 -3.16
CA PRO A 112 11.61 11.97 -3.19
C PRO A 112 12.67 12.69 -2.35
N GLN A 113 13.52 13.51 -2.99
CA GLN A 113 14.41 14.47 -2.30
C GLN A 113 13.63 15.52 -1.47
N ASN A 114 12.31 15.37 -1.34
CA ASN A 114 11.41 16.19 -0.54
C ASN A 114 10.75 15.42 0.63
N ALA A 115 11.36 14.35 1.13
CA ALA A 115 10.94 13.68 2.37
C ALA A 115 12.02 13.84 3.47
N LEU A 116 12.28 15.11 3.86
CA LEU A 116 13.16 15.57 4.95
C LEU A 116 14.68 15.27 4.79
N PRO A 117 15.56 16.18 5.26
CA PRO A 117 17.01 16.03 5.09
C PRO A 117 17.56 14.98 6.07
N GLN A 118 18.14 13.89 5.54
CA GLN A 118 19.04 13.07 6.35
C GLN A 118 20.42 13.74 6.38
N ALA A 119 20.84 14.09 7.59
CA ALA A 119 22.21 14.48 7.87
C ALA A 119 23.13 13.26 7.74
N GLY A 120 24.16 13.41 6.90
CA GLY A 120 25.42 12.66 6.99
C GLY A 120 25.40 11.28 6.35
N LEU A 121 26.17 11.14 5.27
CA LEU A 121 27.24 10.15 5.10
C LEU A 121 27.73 10.28 3.66
N ASP A 122 28.66 11.21 3.44
CA ASP A 122 29.71 11.14 2.41
C ASP A 122 30.67 12.30 2.66
N ASP A 123 31.50 12.12 3.68
CA ASP A 123 32.66 12.97 3.92
C ASP A 123 33.77 12.55 2.96
N ARG A 124 33.84 13.19 1.79
CA ARG A 124 35.11 13.41 1.07
C ARG A 124 35.14 14.80 0.46
N GLY A 125 35.58 15.75 1.28
CA GLY A 125 36.47 16.83 0.87
C GLY A 125 35.81 17.99 0.12
N MET A 126 35.37 19.01 0.87
CA MET A 126 35.55 20.40 0.46
C MET A 126 35.69 21.30 1.69
N THR A 127 36.66 22.22 1.59
CA THR A 127 37.09 23.20 2.59
C THR A 127 35.97 24.17 2.97
N GLY A 128 35.99 24.60 4.23
CA GLY A 128 35.01 25.55 4.78
C GLY A 128 35.04 26.91 4.11
N ALA A 129 33.83 27.42 3.84
CA ALA A 129 33.44 28.84 3.78
C ALA A 129 31.98 29.04 3.32
N GLN A 130 31.26 27.98 2.92
CA GLN A 130 29.88 28.08 2.44
C GLN A 130 28.99 26.98 3.03
N ARG A 131 28.71 27.04 4.34
CA ARG A 131 27.79 26.11 5.02
C ARG A 131 26.60 26.79 5.71
N ALA A 132 26.30 28.04 5.34
CA ALA A 132 25.28 28.84 6.02
C ALA A 132 24.20 29.43 5.09
N GLU A 133 23.90 28.85 3.94
CA GLU A 133 22.69 29.22 3.20
C GLU A 133 22.05 27.98 2.57
N GLY A 134 20.82 27.66 2.95
CA GLY A 134 19.98 26.71 2.21
C GLY A 134 19.66 25.37 2.88
N ALA A 135 19.61 25.29 4.21
CA ALA A 135 18.75 24.27 4.83
C ALA A 135 17.30 24.67 4.54
N ILE A 136 16.66 24.04 3.54
CA ILE A 136 15.23 24.21 3.30
C ILE A 136 14.50 23.71 4.56
N ARG A 137 14.10 24.65 5.43
CA ARG A 137 13.20 24.34 6.53
C ARG A 137 11.91 23.82 5.91
N GLY A 138 11.44 22.66 6.37
CA GLY A 138 10.09 22.22 6.06
C GLY A 138 9.08 23.33 6.42
N PRO A 139 7.93 23.42 5.73
CA PRO A 139 6.93 24.44 6.04
C PRO A 139 6.63 24.49 7.54
N ASP A 140 6.67 25.68 8.15
CA ASP A 140 6.34 25.85 9.57
C ASP A 140 4.84 25.56 9.77
N ILE A 141 4.55 24.40 10.37
CA ILE A 141 3.19 23.93 10.65
C ILE A 141 2.68 24.36 12.03
N SER A 142 3.53 25.00 12.85
CA SER A 142 3.17 25.36 14.22
C SER A 142 2.10 26.45 14.30
N GLN A 143 1.95 27.22 13.23
CA GLN A 143 0.97 28.31 13.11
C GLN A 143 -0.35 27.88 12.43
N LEU A 144 -0.44 26.64 11.94
CA LEU A 144 -1.67 26.14 11.30
C LEU A 144 -2.69 25.71 12.35
N SER A 145 -3.96 25.99 12.07
CA SER A 145 -5.08 25.38 12.81
C SER A 145 -5.05 23.85 12.69
N PRO A 146 -5.67 23.12 13.64
CA PRO A 146 -5.76 21.66 13.55
C PRO A 146 -6.38 21.19 12.23
N GLN A 147 -7.39 21.90 11.73
CA GLN A 147 -8.06 21.56 10.47
C GLN A 147 -7.13 21.75 9.27
N GLU A 148 -6.49 22.91 9.13
CA GLU A 148 -5.55 23.16 8.02
C GLU A 148 -4.39 22.17 8.02
N ARG A 149 -3.96 21.74 9.20
CA ARG A 149 -2.91 20.71 9.33
C ARG A 149 -3.38 19.36 8.78
N ALA A 150 -4.60 18.95 9.10
CA ALA A 150 -5.19 17.72 8.58
C ALA A 150 -5.38 17.78 7.06
N GLU A 151 -5.90 18.91 6.55
CA GLU A 151 -6.11 19.13 5.11
C GLU A 151 -4.80 19.10 4.32
N ARG A 152 -3.73 19.75 4.82
CA ARG A 152 -2.41 19.68 4.15
C ARG A 152 -1.83 18.26 4.11
N LEU A 153 -2.08 17.46 5.16
CA LEU A 153 -1.69 16.05 5.17
C LEU A 153 -2.53 15.22 4.20
N PHE A 154 -3.83 15.49 4.11
CA PHE A 154 -4.71 14.89 3.10
C PHE A 154 -4.21 15.16 1.68
N ASP A 155 -3.97 16.43 1.34
CA ASP A 155 -3.46 16.84 0.02
C ASP A 155 -2.15 16.13 -0.30
N ARG A 156 -1.24 16.06 0.67
CA ARG A 156 0.04 15.37 0.50
C ARG A 156 -0.17 13.89 0.19
N VAL A 157 -1.02 13.20 0.93
CA VAL A 157 -1.31 11.78 0.70
C VAL A 157 -1.96 11.57 -0.67
N MET A 158 -2.95 12.39 -1.05
CA MET A 158 -3.64 12.26 -2.33
C MET A 158 -2.72 12.54 -3.53
N ILE A 159 -1.85 13.55 -3.44
CA ILE A 159 -0.83 13.84 -4.47
C ILE A 159 0.17 12.68 -4.61
N LEU A 160 0.62 12.09 -3.50
CA LEU A 160 1.54 10.94 -3.56
C LEU A 160 0.86 9.72 -4.17
N ASN A 161 -0.40 9.48 -3.83
CA ASN A 161 -1.19 8.41 -4.40
C ASN A 161 -1.37 8.59 -5.92
N SER A 162 -1.70 9.79 -6.39
CA SER A 162 -1.85 10.05 -7.83
C SER A 162 -0.53 9.90 -8.61
N GLN A 163 0.61 10.08 -7.93
CA GLN A 163 1.94 9.82 -8.48
C GLN A 163 2.38 8.34 -8.39
N GLY A 164 1.56 7.45 -7.83
CA GLY A 164 1.91 6.04 -7.63
C GLY A 164 2.97 5.78 -6.54
N LYS A 165 3.25 6.78 -5.68
CA LYS A 165 4.27 6.70 -4.63
C LYS A 165 3.73 6.01 -3.38
N THR A 166 3.43 4.72 -3.51
CA THR A 166 2.77 3.91 -2.49
C THR A 166 3.52 3.89 -1.16
N ASP A 167 4.86 3.75 -1.16
CA ASP A 167 5.65 3.77 0.09
C ASP A 167 5.50 5.10 0.85
N SER A 168 5.42 6.22 0.11
CA SER A 168 5.19 7.53 0.71
C SER A 168 3.76 7.68 1.21
N VAL A 169 2.76 7.14 0.51
CA VAL A 169 1.37 7.08 1.02
C VAL A 169 1.32 6.35 2.36
N GLN A 170 1.96 5.18 2.45
CA GLN A 170 2.01 4.39 3.70
C GLN A 170 2.72 5.13 4.84
N PHE A 171 3.73 5.93 4.52
CA PHE A 171 4.43 6.74 5.50
C PHE A 171 3.56 7.90 6.04
N PHE A 172 2.86 8.63 5.17
CA PHE A 172 2.12 9.84 5.56
C PHE A 172 0.69 9.55 6.06
N ALA A 173 0.05 8.47 5.62
CA ALA A 173 -1.34 8.18 5.95
C ALA A 173 -1.62 8.07 7.46
N PRO A 174 -0.80 7.41 8.30
CA PRO A 174 -1.05 7.35 9.74
C PRO A 174 -1.05 8.73 10.41
N MET A 175 -0.17 9.63 9.97
CA MET A 175 -0.13 11.01 10.48
C MET A 175 -1.38 11.78 10.07
N ALA A 176 -1.84 11.62 8.82
CA ALA A 176 -3.05 12.25 8.33
C ALA A 176 -4.30 11.73 9.08
N ILE A 177 -4.42 10.40 9.23
CA ILE A 177 -5.49 9.75 10.01
C ILE A 177 -5.55 10.31 11.43
N SER A 178 -4.42 10.36 12.14
CA SER A 178 -4.36 10.90 13.49
C SER A 178 -4.74 12.38 13.54
N ALA A 179 -4.37 13.17 12.53
CA ALA A 179 -4.77 14.58 12.45
C ALA A 179 -6.29 14.75 12.34
N TYR A 180 -6.97 13.93 11.52
CA TYR A 180 -8.43 13.94 11.42
C TYR A 180 -9.12 13.41 12.69
N GLU A 181 -8.57 12.40 13.36
CA GLU A 181 -9.11 11.87 14.62
C GLU A 181 -9.15 12.92 15.75
N MET A 182 -8.26 13.90 15.71
CA MET A 182 -8.25 15.02 16.64
C MET A 182 -9.32 16.09 16.34
N LEU A 183 -9.97 16.06 15.16
CA LEU A 183 -11.03 16.99 14.78
C LEU A 183 -12.38 16.53 15.36
N ALA A 184 -12.59 16.70 16.66
CA ALA A 184 -13.85 16.34 17.32
C ALA A 184 -14.77 17.57 17.49
N PRO A 185 -16.07 17.48 17.12
CA PRO A 185 -16.71 16.37 16.38
C PRO A 185 -16.36 16.37 14.88
N MET A 186 -16.20 15.19 14.29
CA MET A 186 -15.96 15.06 12.84
C MET A 186 -17.25 15.23 12.03
N THR A 187 -17.22 16.15 11.06
CA THR A 187 -18.25 16.37 10.05
C THR A 187 -18.25 15.25 8.99
N ALA A 188 -19.27 15.21 8.12
CA ALA A 188 -19.30 14.24 7.02
C ALA A 188 -18.12 14.42 6.04
N ASP A 189 -17.70 15.65 5.85
CA ASP A 189 -16.51 16.01 5.08
C ASP A 189 -15.22 15.44 5.68
N HIS A 190 -14.96 15.71 6.97
CA HIS A 190 -13.78 15.18 7.65
C HIS A 190 -13.72 13.65 7.58
N ARG A 191 -14.88 12.99 7.69
CA ARG A 191 -14.99 11.53 7.58
C ARG A 191 -14.72 11.04 6.17
N TYR A 192 -15.19 11.75 5.15
CA TYR A 192 -14.92 11.41 3.76
C TYR A 192 -13.42 11.49 3.48
N ASP A 193 -12.76 12.58 3.88
CA ASP A 193 -11.32 12.76 3.69
C ASP A 193 -10.49 11.69 4.41
N MET A 194 -10.78 11.46 5.70
CA MET A 194 -10.16 10.40 6.48
C MET A 194 -10.39 9.02 5.85
N GLY A 195 -11.60 8.78 5.34
CA GLY A 195 -11.96 7.55 4.64
C GLY A 195 -11.18 7.38 3.34
N ARG A 196 -10.97 8.45 2.57
CA ARG A 196 -10.16 8.47 1.35
C ARG A 196 -8.68 8.24 1.64
N ILE A 197 -8.13 8.79 2.72
CA ILE A 197 -6.77 8.49 3.19
C ILE A 197 -6.65 7.00 3.53
N ALA A 198 -7.58 6.48 4.32
CA ALA A 198 -7.59 5.07 4.70
C ALA A 198 -7.73 4.15 3.49
N GLU A 199 -8.54 4.54 2.49
CA GLU A 199 -8.71 3.79 1.24
C GLU A 199 -7.39 3.66 0.47
N VAL A 200 -6.70 4.77 0.20
CA VAL A 200 -5.43 4.75 -0.55
C VAL A 200 -4.29 4.11 0.23
N ALA A 201 -4.38 4.12 1.56
CA ALA A 201 -3.47 3.40 2.44
C ALA A 201 -3.79 1.89 2.56
N GLY A 202 -4.89 1.42 1.98
CA GLY A 202 -5.31 0.01 2.08
C GLY A 202 -5.92 -0.38 3.43
N VAL A 203 -6.21 0.59 4.31
CA VAL A 203 -6.87 0.39 5.61
C VAL A 203 -8.39 0.39 5.42
N LEU A 204 -8.89 -0.57 4.63
CA LEU A 204 -10.27 -0.56 4.12
C LEU A 204 -11.33 -0.69 5.22
N THR A 205 -11.00 -1.30 6.36
CA THR A 205 -11.90 -1.39 7.53
C THR A 205 -12.21 0.00 8.10
N LEU A 206 -11.19 0.85 8.22
CA LEU A 206 -11.34 2.23 8.67
C LEU A 206 -12.10 3.07 7.64
N ALA A 207 -11.76 2.94 6.36
CA ALA A 207 -12.48 3.61 5.28
C ALA A 207 -13.98 3.27 5.30
N ARG A 208 -14.30 1.99 5.48
CA ARG A 208 -15.69 1.49 5.59
C ARG A 208 -16.40 2.08 6.79
N ALA A 209 -15.75 2.11 7.96
CA ALA A 209 -16.33 2.71 9.16
C ALA A 209 -16.69 4.20 8.97
N GLN A 210 -15.89 4.96 8.21
CA GLN A 210 -16.22 6.35 7.90
C GLN A 210 -17.42 6.45 6.95
N ALA A 211 -17.46 5.66 5.87
CA ALA A 211 -18.60 5.62 4.95
C ALA A 211 -19.90 5.24 5.68
N ASP A 212 -19.86 4.20 6.51
CA ASP A 212 -21.01 3.75 7.29
C ASP A 212 -21.49 4.83 8.26
N THR A 213 -20.58 5.59 8.87
CA THR A 213 -20.94 6.67 9.79
C THR A 213 -21.62 7.83 9.06
N ILE A 214 -21.13 8.22 7.88
CA ILE A 214 -21.78 9.21 7.04
C ILE A 214 -23.19 8.73 6.65
N LEU A 215 -23.32 7.47 6.21
CA LEU A 215 -24.59 6.91 5.74
C LEU A 215 -25.60 6.63 6.86
N ARG A 216 -25.15 6.42 8.11
CA ARG A 216 -26.04 6.38 9.27
C ARG A 216 -26.65 7.75 9.58
N GLY A 217 -25.88 8.83 9.39
CA GLY A 217 -26.37 10.20 9.57
C GLY A 217 -27.29 10.64 8.43
N ASN A 218 -26.92 10.32 7.19
CA ASN A 218 -27.74 10.56 6.02
C ASN A 218 -27.54 9.44 4.99
N SER A 219 -28.55 8.58 4.83
CA SER A 219 -28.48 7.41 3.94
C SER A 219 -28.38 7.74 2.45
N SER A 220 -28.69 8.97 2.03
CA SER A 220 -28.52 9.44 0.66
C SER A 220 -27.29 10.32 0.46
N HIS A 221 -26.45 10.51 1.48
CA HIS A 221 -25.29 11.40 1.39
C HIS A 221 -24.30 10.97 0.30
N LEU A 222 -24.00 11.86 -0.64
CA LEU A 222 -23.23 11.52 -1.85
C LEU A 222 -21.84 10.99 -1.51
N LEU A 223 -21.10 11.71 -0.66
CA LEU A 223 -19.74 11.31 -0.25
C LEU A 223 -19.69 9.93 0.43
N GLY A 224 -20.69 9.60 1.26
CA GLY A 224 -20.78 8.28 1.90
C GLY A 224 -21.04 7.17 0.87
N LEU A 225 -21.93 7.41 -0.09
CA LEU A 225 -22.23 6.45 -1.17
C LEU A 225 -21.03 6.25 -2.10
N ILE A 226 -20.30 7.32 -2.43
CA ILE A 226 -19.08 7.27 -3.25
C ILE A 226 -18.00 6.44 -2.56
N LEU A 227 -17.72 6.74 -1.30
CA LEU A 227 -16.69 6.01 -0.54
C LEU A 227 -17.06 4.52 -0.38
N ALA A 228 -18.32 4.22 -0.06
CA ALA A 228 -18.80 2.84 0.06
C ALA A 228 -18.69 2.07 -1.28
N ALA A 229 -19.04 2.68 -2.41
CA ALA A 229 -18.89 2.08 -3.72
C ALA A 229 -17.41 1.79 -4.05
N ARG A 230 -16.50 2.73 -3.77
CA ARG A 230 -15.05 2.54 -3.97
C ARG A 230 -14.50 1.38 -3.15
N ILE A 231 -14.89 1.28 -1.88
CA ILE A 231 -14.49 0.17 -1.01
C ILE A 231 -15.05 -1.15 -1.52
N ALA A 232 -16.30 -1.18 -1.99
CA ALA A 232 -16.90 -2.36 -2.58
C ALA A 232 -16.13 -2.81 -3.84
N THR A 233 -15.67 -1.88 -4.69
CA THR A 233 -14.77 -2.17 -5.81
C THR A 233 -13.47 -2.83 -5.32
N LEU A 234 -12.79 -2.23 -4.34
CA LEU A 234 -11.51 -2.73 -3.83
C LEU A 234 -11.62 -4.10 -3.13
N THR A 235 -12.80 -4.44 -2.64
CA THR A 235 -13.09 -5.73 -1.99
C THR A 235 -13.73 -6.74 -2.94
N ASN A 236 -13.83 -6.43 -4.24
CA ASN A 236 -14.48 -7.26 -5.27
C ASN A 236 -15.94 -7.64 -4.93
N ASP A 237 -16.65 -6.77 -4.21
CA ASP A 237 -18.07 -6.93 -3.91
C ASP A 237 -18.92 -6.16 -4.93
N ASP A 238 -19.09 -6.76 -6.11
CA ASP A 238 -19.83 -6.15 -7.22
C ASP A 238 -21.30 -5.90 -6.90
N THR A 239 -21.91 -6.71 -6.05
CA THR A 239 -23.30 -6.55 -5.63
C THR A 239 -23.44 -5.29 -4.78
N ALA A 240 -22.61 -5.13 -3.76
CA ALA A 240 -22.61 -3.92 -2.93
C ALA A 240 -22.24 -2.69 -3.75
N ARG A 241 -21.22 -2.78 -4.61
CA ARG A 241 -20.79 -1.69 -5.49
C ARG A 241 -21.95 -1.16 -6.34
N LYS A 242 -22.62 -2.04 -7.09
CA LYS A 242 -23.80 -1.67 -7.90
C LYS A 242 -24.93 -1.10 -7.04
N GLY A 243 -25.14 -1.64 -5.84
CA GLY A 243 -26.13 -1.12 -4.89
C GLY A 243 -25.86 0.34 -4.50
N PHE A 244 -24.62 0.67 -4.13
CA PHE A 244 -24.23 2.03 -3.77
C PHE A 244 -24.23 2.98 -4.96
N GLU A 245 -23.74 2.55 -6.13
CA GLU A 245 -23.80 3.32 -7.39
C GLU A 245 -25.25 3.65 -7.79
N ASN A 246 -26.17 2.69 -7.63
CA ASN A 246 -27.57 2.91 -7.94
C ASN A 246 -28.22 3.94 -7.02
N ARG A 247 -27.93 3.86 -5.72
CA ARG A 247 -28.36 4.85 -4.72
C ARG A 247 -27.75 6.22 -4.99
N LEU A 248 -26.49 6.28 -5.39
CA LEU A 248 -25.79 7.52 -5.73
C LEU A 248 -26.49 8.24 -6.88
N LEU A 249 -26.78 7.52 -7.97
CA LEU A 249 -27.49 8.07 -9.12
C LEU A 249 -28.91 8.54 -8.77
N ALA A 250 -29.61 7.81 -7.89
CA ALA A 250 -30.96 8.18 -7.44
C ALA A 250 -30.96 9.42 -6.52
N ALA A 251 -29.93 9.57 -5.67
CA ALA A 251 -29.83 10.67 -4.72
C ALA A 251 -29.26 11.96 -5.34
N HIS A 252 -28.50 11.86 -6.43
CA HIS A 252 -27.67 12.93 -6.97
C HIS A 252 -28.39 14.29 -7.09
N GLN A 253 -29.53 14.34 -7.78
CA GLN A 253 -30.24 15.60 -8.02
C GLN A 253 -30.77 16.23 -6.73
N ALA A 254 -31.38 15.43 -5.85
CA ALA A 254 -31.96 15.91 -4.60
C ALA A 254 -30.89 16.37 -3.60
N GLU A 255 -29.75 15.68 -3.53
CA GLU A 255 -28.64 16.03 -2.65
C GLU A 255 -27.87 17.26 -3.14
N THR A 256 -27.54 17.34 -4.43
CA THR A 256 -26.84 18.52 -4.99
C THR A 256 -27.66 19.80 -4.86
N ALA A 257 -28.99 19.72 -4.93
CA ALA A 257 -29.88 20.85 -4.69
C ALA A 257 -29.74 21.46 -3.29
N LYS A 258 -29.21 20.71 -2.30
CA LYS A 258 -28.97 21.22 -0.94
C LYS A 258 -27.77 22.16 -0.84
N ARG A 259 -26.88 22.17 -1.84
CA ARG A 259 -25.70 23.07 -1.90
C ARG A 259 -24.83 23.02 -0.64
N LEU A 260 -24.61 21.82 -0.11
CA LEU A 260 -23.73 21.63 1.05
C LEU A 260 -22.28 22.00 0.67
N ALA A 261 -21.55 22.62 1.60
CA ALA A 261 -20.20 23.14 1.33
C ALA A 261 -19.22 22.01 0.96
N GLU A 262 -19.37 20.84 1.57
CA GLU A 262 -18.63 19.63 1.26
C GLU A 262 -18.92 19.10 -0.15
N TYR A 263 -20.14 19.26 -0.68
CA TYR A 263 -20.42 18.85 -2.06
C TYR A 263 -19.73 19.78 -3.06
N THR A 264 -19.62 21.07 -2.75
CA THR A 264 -18.84 22.01 -3.58
C THR A 264 -17.36 21.68 -3.54
N ARG A 265 -16.79 21.39 -2.36
CA ARG A 265 -15.36 21.03 -2.23
C ARG A 265 -15.01 19.73 -2.96
N HIS A 266 -15.94 18.77 -2.98
CA HIS A 266 -15.76 17.46 -3.61
C HIS A 266 -16.52 17.33 -4.93
N GLU A 267 -16.76 18.43 -5.64
CA GLU A 267 -17.56 18.43 -6.88
C GLU A 267 -16.95 17.51 -7.94
N ASP A 268 -15.62 17.53 -8.07
CA ASP A 268 -14.89 16.69 -9.02
C ASP A 268 -15.05 15.20 -8.70
N ASP A 269 -14.94 14.83 -7.43
CA ASP A 269 -15.15 13.45 -6.96
C ASP A 269 -16.58 12.99 -7.23
N ILE A 270 -17.57 13.84 -6.95
CA ILE A 270 -18.99 13.56 -7.22
C ILE A 270 -19.22 13.36 -8.72
N ARG A 271 -18.74 14.28 -9.56
CA ARG A 271 -18.90 14.22 -11.02
C ARG A 271 -18.29 12.95 -11.59
N ASN A 272 -17.08 12.60 -11.17
CA ASN A 272 -16.37 11.40 -11.61
C ASN A 272 -17.11 10.12 -11.18
N ALA A 273 -17.62 10.08 -9.96
CA ALA A 273 -18.39 8.94 -9.47
C ALA A 273 -19.71 8.76 -10.22
N ILE A 274 -20.42 9.85 -10.54
CA ILE A 274 -21.64 9.82 -11.34
C ILE A 274 -21.37 9.34 -12.77
N ALA A 275 -20.30 9.83 -13.41
CA ALA A 275 -19.91 9.39 -14.74
C ALA A 275 -19.56 7.89 -14.77
N THR A 276 -18.83 7.42 -13.76
CA THR A 276 -18.47 6.00 -13.59
C THR A 276 -19.70 5.13 -13.41
N ALA A 277 -20.58 5.48 -12.47
CA ALA A 277 -21.81 4.73 -12.19
C ALA A 277 -22.77 4.70 -13.38
N SER A 278 -22.89 5.81 -14.13
CA SER A 278 -23.73 5.89 -15.33
C SER A 278 -23.20 5.01 -16.46
N SER A 279 -21.88 5.02 -16.68
CA SER A 279 -21.22 4.19 -17.70
C SER A 279 -21.36 2.70 -17.38
N ALA A 280 -21.18 2.32 -16.11
CA ALA A 280 -21.36 0.94 -15.67
C ALA A 280 -22.80 0.43 -15.86
N ARG A 281 -23.81 1.29 -15.66
CA ARG A 281 -25.22 0.95 -15.90
C ARG A 281 -25.54 0.81 -17.39
N GLY A 282 -24.91 1.61 -18.24
CA GLY A 282 -25.06 1.54 -19.70
C GLY A 282 -24.48 0.26 -20.31
N ALA A 283 -23.36 -0.23 -19.79
CA ALA A 283 -22.71 -1.46 -20.27
C ALA A 283 -23.46 -2.76 -19.94
N VAL A 284 -24.49 -2.70 -19.07
CA VAL A 284 -25.29 -3.86 -18.65
C VAL A 284 -26.62 -3.96 -19.42
N ARG A 285 -26.96 -2.95 -20.23
CA ARG A 285 -28.14 -2.93 -21.11
C ARG A 285 -27.79 -3.40 -22.51
#